data_AF-A0A0D0C668-F1
#
_entry.id   AF-A0A0D0C668-F1
#
_cell.length_a   1.000
_cell.length_b   1.000
_cell.length_c   1.000
_cell.angle_alpha   90.00
_cell.angle_beta   90.00
_cell.angle_gamma   90.00
#
_symmetry.space_group_name_H-M   'P 1'
#
loop_
_entity.id
_entity.type
_entity.pdbx_description
1 polymer ?
#
loop_
_entity_poly.entity_id
_entity_poly.type
_entity_poly.pdbx_seq_one_letter_code
_entity_poly.pdbx_strand_id
1 'polypeptide(L)'
;LLLPNGQIACSAWREKLRPEDQLHCSRMIKLSLMATFNLVKHYIYYMRIAVNEDNGADNALHFANIALVQLFSPPDNALLQLSHTTVPTCQATQEVRVINIKDIISVVGMIPHSPRLPSGEVGEHFFMLERPNLDVSHFIQVGQADDEVDDSNTE
;
A
#
# COMPACT_ATOMS: atom_id res chain seq x y z
N LEU A 1 -1.57 -3.70 -9.29
CA LEU A 1 -3.03 -3.69 -9.13
C LEU A 1 -3.49 -2.26 -9.26
N LEU A 2 -4.31 -1.94 -10.27
CA LEU A 2 -4.95 -0.63 -10.38
C LEU A 2 -6.12 -0.59 -9.40
N LEU A 3 -6.06 0.33 -8.44
CA LEU A 3 -7.11 0.52 -7.45
C LEU A 3 -8.21 1.46 -7.99
N PRO A 4 -9.44 1.40 -7.44
CA PRO A 4 -10.54 2.29 -7.88
C PRO A 4 -10.22 3.78 -7.77
N ASN A 5 -9.30 4.15 -6.87
CA ASN A 5 -8.86 5.53 -6.68
C ASN A 5 -7.73 5.96 -7.64
N GLY A 6 -7.43 5.16 -8.67
CA GLY A 6 -6.39 5.43 -9.67
C GLY A 6 -4.95 5.08 -9.24
N GLN A 7 -4.73 4.74 -7.97
CA GLN A 7 -3.40 4.35 -7.49
C GLN A 7 -3.00 2.97 -8.01
N ILE A 8 -1.70 2.77 -8.21
CA ILE A 8 -1.12 1.48 -8.61
C ILE A 8 -0.40 0.86 -7.42
N ALA A 9 -1.01 -0.19 -6.84
CA ALA A 9 -0.37 -1.02 -5.82
C ALA A 9 0.55 -2.06 -6.47
N CYS A 10 1.78 -2.17 -5.99
CA CYS A 10 2.79 -3.08 -6.53
C CYS A 10 3.09 -4.26 -5.58
N SER A 11 3.38 -5.42 -6.16
CA SER A 11 3.86 -6.57 -5.41
C SER A 11 5.34 -6.42 -5.07
N ALA A 12 5.76 -6.99 -3.95
CA ALA A 12 7.17 -7.03 -3.56
C ALA A 12 8.03 -7.71 -4.65
N TRP A 13 7.49 -8.75 -5.30
CA TRP A 13 8.14 -9.41 -6.43
C TRP A 13 8.47 -8.44 -7.58
N ARG A 14 7.50 -7.61 -8.01
CA ARG A 14 7.72 -6.68 -9.13
C ARG A 14 8.66 -5.52 -8.78
N GLU A 15 8.69 -5.10 -7.51
CA GLU A 15 9.60 -4.03 -7.09
C GLU A 15 11.03 -4.50 -6.88
N LYS A 16 11.25 -5.73 -6.39
CA LYS A 16 12.60 -6.32 -6.26
C LYS A 16 13.34 -6.51 -7.59
N LEU A 17 12.60 -6.46 -8.70
CA LEU A 17 13.17 -6.53 -10.06
C LEU A 17 13.59 -5.16 -10.61
N ARG A 18 13.29 -4.07 -9.90
CA ARG A 18 13.70 -2.72 -10.31
C ARG A 18 15.04 -2.35 -9.66
N PRO A 19 15.91 -1.60 -10.38
CA PRO A 19 17.10 -1.03 -9.76
C PRO A 19 16.71 -0.02 -8.67
N GLU A 20 17.60 0.15 -7.68
CA GLU A 20 17.30 0.87 -6.44
C GLU A 20 16.91 2.34 -6.65
N ASP A 21 17.40 2.95 -7.73
CA ASP A 21 17.13 4.31 -8.18
C ASP A 21 15.72 4.50 -8.78
N GLN A 22 15.01 3.41 -9.11
CA GLN A 22 13.68 3.42 -9.74
C GLN A 22 12.59 2.78 -8.87
N LEU A 23 12.86 2.61 -7.58
CA LEU A 23 11.92 2.07 -6.61
C LEU A 23 10.80 3.07 -6.32
N HIS A 24 9.71 2.99 -7.08
CA HIS A 24 8.43 3.50 -6.63
C HIS A 24 7.92 2.61 -5.50
N CYS A 25 8.05 3.06 -4.25
CA CYS A 25 7.53 2.36 -3.08
C CYS A 25 5.98 2.40 -3.06
N SER A 26 5.30 1.46 -3.73
CA SER A 26 3.83 1.35 -3.71
C SER A 26 3.33 -0.01 -3.17
N ARG A 27 4.15 -0.66 -2.34
CA ARG A 27 3.86 -1.93 -1.64
C ARG A 27 2.92 -1.79 -0.46
N MET A 28 2.92 -0.62 0.14
CA MET A 28 2.25 -0.36 1.41
C MET A 28 0.80 0.05 1.11
N ILE A 29 -0.18 -0.70 1.62
CA ILE A 29 -1.60 -0.49 1.30
C ILE A 29 -2.47 -0.40 2.55
N LYS A 30 -3.50 0.44 2.49
CA LYS A 30 -4.56 0.55 3.50
C LYS A 30 -5.71 -0.40 3.16
N LEU A 31 -6.28 -1.03 4.17
CA LEU A 31 -7.38 -1.97 4.02
C LEU A 31 -8.66 -1.50 4.71
N SER A 32 -9.78 -2.01 4.23
CA SER A 32 -11.06 -2.03 4.93
C SER A 32 -11.23 -3.39 5.60
N LEU A 33 -10.75 -3.56 6.84
CA LEU A 33 -11.03 -4.75 7.65
C LEU A 33 -11.72 -4.29 8.94
N MET A 34 -12.90 -4.87 9.23
CA MET A 34 -13.70 -4.76 10.47
C MET A 34 -13.40 -3.54 11.36
N ALA A 35 -14.17 -2.45 11.18
CA ALA A 35 -14.35 -1.29 12.07
C ALA A 35 -13.11 -0.49 12.56
N THR A 36 -11.90 -1.01 12.44
CA THR A 36 -10.66 -0.37 12.89
C THR A 36 -9.69 -0.41 11.73
N PHE A 37 -9.22 0.75 11.29
CA PHE A 37 -8.22 0.89 10.23
C PHE A 37 -6.88 0.32 10.73
N ASN A 38 -6.73 -1.00 10.75
CA ASN A 38 -5.47 -1.62 11.11
C ASN A 38 -4.50 -1.45 9.94
N LEU A 39 -3.41 -0.77 10.25
CA LEU A 39 -2.55 -0.13 9.29
C LEU A 39 -1.54 -1.12 8.70
N VAL A 40 -1.67 -1.31 7.39
CA VAL A 40 -0.60 -1.48 6.40
C VAL A 40 0.13 -2.83 6.38
N LYS A 41 0.85 -3.07 5.29
CA LYS A 41 1.29 -4.40 4.87
C LYS A 41 2.70 -4.47 4.35
N HIS A 42 3.33 -5.59 4.65
CA HIS A 42 4.55 -6.06 4.00
C HIS A 42 4.26 -7.34 3.18
N TYR A 43 4.95 -7.53 2.05
CA TYR A 43 4.80 -8.60 1.05
C TYR A 43 3.40 -8.83 0.45
N ILE A 44 3.22 -8.45 -0.82
CA ILE A 44 1.98 -8.73 -1.58
C ILE A 44 2.27 -9.71 -2.71
N TYR A 45 1.62 -10.87 -2.68
CA TYR A 45 1.44 -11.73 -3.85
C TYR A 45 -0.03 -11.67 -4.25
N TYR A 46 -0.30 -11.28 -5.49
CA TYR A 46 -1.64 -11.35 -6.07
C TYR A 46 -1.80 -12.71 -6.73
N MET A 47 -2.87 -13.42 -6.40
CA MET A 47 -3.18 -14.69 -7.04
C MET A 47 -4.69 -14.84 -7.22
N ARG A 48 -5.07 -15.66 -8.20
CA ARG A 48 -6.45 -16.05 -8.44
C ARG A 48 -6.59 -17.51 -8.04
N ILE A 49 -7.45 -17.78 -7.07
CA ILE A 49 -7.68 -19.13 -6.56
C ILE A 49 -9.10 -19.59 -6.90
N ALA A 50 -9.26 -20.88 -7.18
CA ALA A 50 -10.57 -21.50 -7.30
C ALA A 50 -11.09 -21.81 -5.88
N VAL A 51 -12.33 -21.44 -5.62
CA VAL A 51 -13.01 -21.59 -4.33
C VAL A 51 -14.31 -22.36 -4.61
N ASN A 52 -14.56 -23.40 -3.82
CA ASN A 52 -15.84 -24.11 -3.87
C ASN A 52 -16.93 -23.24 -3.28
N GLU A 53 -18.05 -23.13 -3.98
CA GLU A 53 -19.27 -22.59 -3.39
C GLU A 53 -20.00 -23.74 -2.67
N ASP A 54 -20.13 -23.65 -1.34
CA ASP A 54 -20.92 -24.60 -0.53
C ASP A 54 -22.44 -24.38 -0.70
N ASN A 55 -22.89 -24.07 -1.92
CA ASN A 55 -24.29 -23.82 -2.25
C ASN A 55 -24.97 -25.08 -2.79
N GLY A 56 -24.79 -26.22 -2.10
CA GLY A 56 -25.69 -27.39 -2.02
C GLY A 56 -26.25 -28.09 -3.27
N ALA A 57 -26.14 -27.56 -4.48
CA ALA A 57 -26.82 -28.08 -5.67
C ALA A 57 -25.98 -28.02 -6.96
N ASP A 58 -24.94 -27.19 -7.02
CA ASP A 58 -23.98 -27.16 -8.11
C ASP A 58 -22.59 -26.89 -7.55
N ASN A 59 -21.64 -27.82 -7.75
CA ASN A 59 -20.23 -27.65 -7.38
C ASN A 59 -19.54 -26.67 -8.35
N ALA A 60 -20.10 -25.48 -8.52
CA ALA A 60 -19.55 -24.46 -9.40
C ALA A 60 -18.28 -23.88 -8.75
N LEU A 61 -17.15 -23.97 -9.45
CA LEU A 61 -15.92 -23.31 -9.03
C LEU A 61 -16.05 -21.81 -9.30
N HIS A 62 -15.99 -21.01 -8.23
CA HIS A 62 -15.82 -19.57 -8.33
C HIS A 62 -14.34 -19.21 -8.19
N PHE A 63 -13.86 -18.22 -8.95
CA PHE A 63 -12.49 -17.74 -8.82
C PHE A 63 -12.40 -16.45 -8.01
N ALA A 64 -11.74 -16.51 -6.87
CA ALA A 64 -11.45 -15.35 -6.03
C ALA A 64 -10.08 -14.75 -6.36
N ASN A 65 -10.03 -13.42 -6.51
CA ASN A 65 -8.77 -12.69 -6.56
C ASN A 65 -8.36 -12.31 -5.14
N ILE A 66 -7.22 -12.80 -4.70
CA ILE A 66 -6.74 -12.63 -3.33
C ILE A 66 -5.34 -12.00 -3.30
N ALA A 67 -5.01 -11.44 -2.15
CA ALA A 67 -3.66 -11.00 -1.81
C ALA A 67 -3.20 -11.64 -0.51
N LEU A 68 -1.99 -12.21 -0.53
CA LEU A 68 -1.26 -12.63 0.67
C LEU A 68 -0.50 -11.44 1.24
N VAL A 69 -0.62 -11.19 2.55
CA VAL A 69 -0.21 -9.92 3.17
C VAL A 69 0.28 -10.09 4.62
N GLN A 70 1.34 -9.41 5.01
CA GLN A 70 1.84 -9.37 6.39
C GLN A 70 1.31 -8.14 7.13
N LEU A 71 0.89 -8.25 8.38
CA LEU A 71 0.25 -7.16 9.14
C LEU A 71 1.24 -6.39 10.04
N PHE A 72 0.96 -5.12 10.31
CA PHE A 72 1.52 -4.43 11.48
C PHE A 72 0.63 -4.62 12.71
N SER A 73 1.21 -4.41 13.88
CA SER A 73 0.49 -4.38 15.14
C SER A 73 -0.52 -3.22 15.16
N PRO A 74 -1.53 -3.26 16.05
CA PRO A 74 -2.26 -2.06 16.42
C PRO A 74 -1.31 -0.95 16.88
N PRO A 75 -1.69 0.33 16.71
CA PRO A 75 -0.89 1.44 17.20
C PRO A 75 -0.64 1.35 18.71
N ASP A 76 0.59 1.65 19.14
CA ASP A 76 0.91 1.76 20.55
C ASP A 76 0.17 2.95 21.17
N ASN A 77 -0.70 2.68 22.14
CA ASN A 77 -1.53 3.70 22.76
C ASN A 77 -0.72 4.72 23.57
N ALA A 78 0.39 4.33 24.19
CA ALA A 78 1.22 5.25 24.96
C ALA A 78 1.95 6.22 24.03
N LEU A 79 2.50 5.72 22.92
CA LEU A 79 3.11 6.59 21.89
C LEU A 79 2.08 7.47 21.20
N LEU A 80 0.87 6.95 20.95
CA LEU A 80 -0.21 7.74 20.38
C LEU A 80 -0.64 8.87 21.33
N GLN A 81 -0.73 8.61 22.64
CA GLN A 81 -1.01 9.63 23.64
C GLN A 81 0.10 10.68 23.75
N LEU A 82 1.37 10.23 23.77
CA LEU A 82 2.53 11.13 23.80
C LEU A 82 2.63 12.02 22.58
N SER A 83 2.19 11.53 21.41
CA SER A 83 2.12 12.32 20.17
C SER A 83 0.83 13.13 20.04
N HIS A 84 0.03 13.28 21.11
CA HIS A 84 -1.26 13.97 21.09
C HIS A 84 -2.18 13.47 19.96
N THR A 85 -2.28 12.15 19.80
CA THR A 85 -3.07 11.46 18.77
C THR A 85 -2.66 11.75 17.32
N THR A 86 -1.43 12.21 17.11
CA THR A 86 -0.94 12.64 15.78
C THR A 86 -0.21 11.52 15.04
N VAL A 87 0.58 10.70 15.74
CA VAL A 87 1.48 9.72 15.11
C VAL A 87 1.15 8.31 15.59
N PRO A 88 0.18 7.62 14.96
CA PRO A 88 -0.10 6.23 15.26
C PRO A 88 1.08 5.36 14.83
N THR A 89 1.71 4.76 15.82
CA THR A 89 2.98 4.05 15.67
C THR A 89 2.77 2.55 15.87
N CYS A 90 3.21 1.75 14.91
CA CYS A 90 3.00 0.30 14.88
C CYS A 90 4.32 -0.45 14.68
N GLN A 91 4.34 -1.75 15.01
CA GLN A 91 5.47 -2.65 14.77
C GLN A 91 5.15 -3.64 13.66
N ALA A 92 6.15 -4.02 12.87
CA ALA A 92 5.98 -5.08 11.88
C ALA A 92 5.80 -6.44 12.58
N THR A 93 4.74 -7.17 12.27
CA THR A 93 4.50 -8.52 12.83
C THR A 93 4.82 -9.59 11.81
N GLN A 94 5.05 -10.84 12.20
CA GLN A 94 5.16 -11.96 11.26
C GLN A 94 3.80 -12.55 10.86
N GLU A 95 2.69 -11.92 11.26
CA GLU A 95 1.34 -12.41 10.98
C GLU A 95 1.01 -12.20 9.50
N VAL A 96 0.71 -13.30 8.80
CA VAL A 96 0.32 -13.29 7.40
C VAL A 96 -1.16 -13.64 7.26
N ARG A 97 -1.88 -12.88 6.45
CA ARG A 97 -3.29 -13.12 6.12
C ARG A 97 -3.53 -13.18 4.62
N VAL A 98 -4.60 -13.88 4.25
CA VAL A 98 -5.18 -13.83 2.91
C VAL A 98 -6.36 -12.87 2.94
N ILE A 99 -6.43 -11.94 2.00
CA ILE A 99 -7.53 -10.99 1.87
C ILE A 99 -8.10 -10.97 0.45
N ASN A 100 -9.31 -10.46 0.28
CA ASN A 100 -9.83 -10.16 -1.04
C ASN A 100 -9.18 -8.87 -1.56
N ILE A 101 -8.75 -8.84 -2.82
CA ILE A 101 -8.16 -7.61 -3.38
C ILE A 101 -9.10 -6.39 -3.33
N LYS A 102 -10.42 -6.63 -3.24
CA LYS A 102 -11.45 -5.58 -3.10
C LYS A 102 -11.41 -4.88 -1.74
N ASP A 103 -10.78 -5.48 -0.74
CA ASP A 103 -10.63 -4.89 0.59
C ASP A 103 -9.50 -3.84 0.63
N ILE A 104 -8.77 -3.66 -0.48
CA ILE A 104 -7.68 -2.70 -0.62
C ILE A 104 -8.25 -1.32 -0.96
N ILE A 105 -8.06 -0.36 -0.07
CA ILE A 105 -8.58 1.01 -0.22
C ILE A 105 -7.60 1.88 -1.02
N SER A 106 -6.34 1.91 -0.60
CA SER A 106 -5.34 2.84 -1.13
C SER A 106 -3.92 2.33 -0.92
N VAL A 107 -2.97 2.90 -1.66
CA VAL A 107 -1.55 2.87 -1.38
C VAL A 107 -1.23 3.99 -0.38
N VAL A 108 -0.39 3.67 0.60
CA VAL A 108 0.06 4.57 1.67
C VAL A 108 1.58 4.44 1.84
N GLY A 109 2.20 5.35 2.57
CA GLY A 109 3.60 5.22 3.01
C GLY A 109 3.64 4.64 4.42
N MET A 110 4.60 3.75 4.70
CA MET A 110 4.97 3.39 6.06
C MET A 110 6.37 3.92 6.31
N ILE A 111 6.46 4.88 7.22
CA ILE A 111 7.70 5.59 7.48
C ILE A 111 8.37 4.92 8.68
N PRO A 112 9.54 4.29 8.50
CA PRO A 112 10.29 3.73 9.62
C PRO A 112 10.78 4.84 10.55
N HIS A 113 10.70 4.62 11.85
CA HIS A 113 11.30 5.46 12.88
C HIS A 113 11.68 4.63 14.12
N SER A 114 12.27 5.26 15.13
CA SER A 114 12.71 4.58 16.35
C SER A 114 12.40 5.43 17.59
N PRO A 115 11.13 5.52 18.00
CA PRO A 115 10.74 6.29 19.18
C PRO A 115 11.33 5.64 20.43
N ARG A 116 11.63 6.48 21.42
CA ARG A 116 11.96 6.00 22.77
C ARG A 116 10.64 5.69 23.48
N LEU A 117 10.42 4.42 23.79
CA LEU A 117 9.25 4.01 24.55
C LEU A 117 9.34 4.52 26.00
N PRO A 118 8.21 4.68 26.71
CA PRO A 118 8.21 4.99 28.14
C PRO A 118 9.01 3.96 28.98
N SER A 119 9.13 2.72 28.50
CA SER A 119 9.96 1.66 29.11
C SER A 119 11.48 1.91 28.97
N GLY A 120 11.89 2.88 28.16
CA GLY A 120 13.30 3.13 27.80
C GLY A 120 13.80 2.31 26.63
N GLU A 121 12.99 1.38 26.11
CA GLU A 121 13.33 0.56 24.94
C GLU A 121 13.25 1.37 23.65
N VAL A 122 14.19 1.11 22.75
CA VAL A 122 14.19 1.65 21.39
C VAL A 122 13.93 0.49 20.44
N GLY A 123 12.77 0.51 19.79
CA GLY A 123 12.38 -0.48 18.79
C GLY A 123 12.19 0.15 17.42
N GLU A 124 12.33 -0.65 16.37
CA GLU A 124 11.90 -0.25 15.03
C GLU A 124 10.37 -0.19 14.99
N HIS A 125 9.85 0.99 14.68
CA HIS A 125 8.43 1.20 14.52
C HIS A 125 8.15 1.93 13.20
N PHE A 126 6.88 1.98 12.83
CA PHE A 126 6.43 2.58 11.60
C PHE A 126 5.16 3.38 11.85
N PHE A 127 5.00 4.51 11.17
CA PHE A 127 3.73 5.23 11.14
C PHE A 127 3.23 5.37 9.70
N MET A 128 1.92 5.40 9.54
CA MET A 128 1.30 5.55 8.22
C MET A 128 1.30 7.01 7.78
N LEU A 129 1.64 7.24 6.51
CA LEU A 129 1.39 8.46 5.79
C LEU A 129 0.41 8.18 4.64
N GLU A 130 -0.75 8.84 4.61
CA GLU A 130 -1.64 8.74 3.46
C GLU A 130 -1.12 9.57 2.29
N ARG A 131 -1.25 9.04 1.06
CA ARG A 131 -0.86 9.73 -0.18
C ARG A 131 0.56 10.33 -0.14
N PRO A 132 1.61 9.52 0.10
CA PRO A 132 2.98 10.03 0.05
C PRO A 132 3.35 10.64 -1.32
N ASN A 133 2.58 10.32 -2.36
CA ASN A 133 2.81 10.70 -3.75
C ASN A 133 1.77 11.72 -4.26
N LEU A 134 1.27 12.64 -3.42
CA LEU A 134 0.52 13.77 -3.97
C LEU A 134 1.50 14.61 -4.80
N ASP A 135 1.59 14.28 -6.07
CA ASP A 135 2.36 15.02 -7.05
C ASP A 135 1.74 16.43 -7.17
N VAL A 136 2.45 17.42 -6.63
CA VAL A 136 2.09 18.84 -6.73
C VAL A 136 2.34 19.38 -8.15
N SER A 137 2.77 18.54 -9.10
CA SER A 137 2.93 18.92 -10.52
C SER A 137 1.64 19.41 -11.19
N HIS A 138 0.45 19.13 -10.63
CA HIS A 138 -0.81 19.69 -11.13
C HIS A 138 -1.08 21.16 -10.75
N PHE A 139 -0.21 21.81 -9.96
CA PHE A 139 -0.35 23.24 -9.64
C PHE A 139 0.47 24.19 -10.52
N ILE A 140 1.19 23.69 -11.53
CA ILE A 140 1.79 24.56 -12.56
C ILE A 140 0.93 24.46 -13.82
N GLN A 141 -0.13 25.25 -13.87
CA GLN A 141 -0.77 25.61 -15.12
C GLN A 141 -0.55 27.10 -15.34
N VAL A 142 0.52 27.46 -16.06
CA VAL A 142 0.60 28.73 -16.80
C VAL A 142 1.26 28.39 -18.13
N GLY A 143 0.48 28.52 -19.19
CA GLY A 143 0.75 27.92 -20.49
C GLY A 143 1.88 28.57 -21.28
N GLN A 144 2.24 27.88 -22.37
CA GLN A 144 2.57 28.49 -23.65
C GLN A 144 2.49 27.40 -24.72
N ALA A 145 1.87 27.79 -25.84
CA ALA A 145 1.77 27.04 -27.08
C ALA A 145 3.12 27.03 -27.83
N ASP A 146 3.15 26.26 -28.93
CA ASP A 146 4.11 26.32 -30.04
C ASP A 146 5.41 25.52 -29.81
N ASP A 147 5.91 24.63 -30.68
CA ASP A 147 5.75 24.45 -32.12
C ASP A 147 5.83 22.95 -32.53
N GLU A 148 5.05 22.58 -33.54
CA GLU A 148 5.25 21.37 -34.35
C GLU A 148 6.57 21.50 -35.14
N VAL A 149 7.44 20.48 -35.08
CA VAL A 149 8.52 20.34 -36.07
C VAL A 149 8.28 19.08 -36.88
N ASP A 150 7.81 19.34 -38.10
CA ASP A 150 7.82 18.47 -39.28
C ASP A 150 9.26 18.12 -39.66
N ASP A 151 9.62 16.84 -39.63
CA ASP A 151 10.88 16.35 -40.19
C ASP A 151 10.56 15.45 -41.40
N SER A 152 10.33 16.12 -42.53
CA SER A 152 10.50 15.55 -43.85
C SER A 152 11.93 15.82 -44.34
N ASN A 153 12.72 14.77 -44.52
CA ASN A 153 13.83 14.69 -45.51
C ASN A 153 14.25 13.21 -45.65
N THR A 154 14.03 12.54 -46.78
CA THR A 154 14.70 12.67 -48.09
C THR A 154 16.19 12.40 -48.02
N GLU A 155 16.59 11.14 -48.27
CA GLU A 155 17.58 10.71 -49.27
C GLU A 155 17.57 9.17 -49.42
#